data_AF-A0A1H4B2M6-F1
#
_entry.id   AF-A0A1H4B2M6-F1
#
_cell.length_a   1.000
_cell.length_b   1.000
_cell.length_c   1.000
_cell.angle_alpha   90.00
_cell.angle_beta   90.00
_cell.angle_gamma   90.00
#
_symmetry.space_group_name_H-M   'P 1'
#
loop_
_entity.id
_entity.type
_entity.pdbx_description
1 polymer ?
#
loop_
_entity_poly.entity_id
_entity_poly.type
_entity_poly.pdbx_seq_one_letter_code
_entity_poly.pdbx_strand_id
1 'polypeptide(L)'
;MGSTLMLASLSPMELAGQLVSLTALVLCLIAFASKQDQRLMVWLLAANVAFALQFALFQSWTASVLTLIVILRIILARRYPGNLWLLGVILALNMAGAWVTWQSWHDLFALLAGTLGTLGMFLLRGIPMRLMLGAAALCWMTSNILIGSVGATLAEGLVLVTNAITIWRLHRLKQQYPDLGHPPAGS
;
A
#
# COMPACT_ATOMS: atom_id res chain seq x y z
N MET A 1 -31.79 18.63 0.55
CA MET A 1 -32.41 17.51 1.32
C MET A 1 -32.03 16.12 0.81
N GLY A 2 -30.94 15.94 0.04
CA GLY A 2 -30.50 14.62 -0.47
C GLY A 2 -29.21 14.06 0.17
N SER A 3 -28.39 14.89 0.82
CA SER A 3 -27.11 14.47 1.42
C SER A 3 -27.24 13.98 2.87
N THR A 4 -28.22 14.47 3.62
CA THR A 4 -28.48 14.06 5.01
C THR A 4 -29.13 12.68 5.13
N LEU A 5 -29.79 12.18 4.07
CA LEU A 5 -30.40 10.84 4.05
C LEU A 5 -29.41 9.73 3.70
N MET A 6 -28.35 10.01 2.94
CA MET A 6 -27.31 9.02 2.58
C MET A 6 -26.41 8.61 3.75
N LEU A 7 -26.18 9.51 4.72
CA LEU A 7 -25.44 9.18 5.94
C LEU A 7 -26.31 8.43 6.96
N ALA A 8 -27.63 8.56 6.88
CA ALA A 8 -28.58 7.90 7.76
C ALA A 8 -28.87 6.44 7.35
N SER A 9 -28.39 5.99 6.18
CA SER A 9 -28.59 4.63 5.66
C SER A 9 -27.37 3.71 5.79
N LEU A 10 -26.27 4.20 6.40
CA LEU A 10 -25.10 3.36 6.66
C LEU A 10 -25.31 2.55 7.93
N SER A 11 -24.99 1.26 7.88
CA SER A 11 -24.94 0.43 9.07
C SER A 11 -23.91 0.98 10.07
N PRO A 12 -24.09 0.74 11.39
CA PRO A 12 -23.12 1.17 12.39
C PRO A 12 -21.68 0.68 12.10
N MET A 13 -21.56 -0.52 11.51
CA MET A 13 -20.29 -1.13 11.13
C MET A 13 -19.63 -0.39 9.96
N GLU A 14 -20.39 0.01 8.94
CA GLU A 14 -19.88 0.80 7.82
C GLU A 14 -19.45 2.20 8.28
N LEU A 15 -20.22 2.83 9.18
CA LEU A 15 -19.82 4.11 9.77
C LEU A 15 -18.52 3.98 10.56
N ALA A 16 -18.39 2.94 11.38
CA ALA A 16 -17.14 2.64 12.09
C ALA A 16 -15.98 2.41 11.10
N GLY A 17 -16.22 1.67 10.01
CA GLY A 17 -15.26 1.46 8.93
C GLY A 17 -14.75 2.77 8.33
N GLN A 18 -15.64 3.72 8.05
CA GLN A 18 -15.26 5.05 7.55
C GLN A 18 -14.43 5.85 8.57
N LEU A 19 -14.83 5.84 9.85
CA LEU A 19 -14.07 6.54 10.89
C LEU A 19 -12.66 5.96 11.05
N VAL A 20 -12.53 4.64 11.02
CA VAL A 20 -11.23 3.96 11.09
C VAL A 20 -10.40 4.26 9.84
N SER A 21 -11.00 4.30 8.64
CA SER A 21 -10.27 4.62 7.40
C SER A 21 -9.81 6.08 7.34
N LEU A 22 -10.60 7.02 7.85
CA LEU A 22 -10.19 8.42 8.02
C LEU A 22 -9.06 8.55 9.04
N THR A 23 -9.10 7.78 10.12
CA THR A 23 -8.00 7.71 11.10
C THR A 23 -6.73 7.19 10.42
N ALA A 24 -6.84 6.13 9.61
CA ALA A 24 -5.72 5.60 8.84
C ALA A 24 -5.13 6.64 7.87
N LEU A 25 -5.98 7.43 7.21
CA LEU A 25 -5.54 8.55 6.37
C LEU A 25 -4.74 9.59 7.15
N VAL A 26 -5.20 10.00 8.33
CA VAL A 26 -4.45 10.94 9.19
C VAL A 26 -3.09 10.37 9.59
N LEU A 27 -3.03 9.08 9.94
CA LEU A 27 -1.77 8.40 10.25
C LEU A 27 -0.82 8.37 9.03
N CYS A 28 -1.34 8.13 7.82
CA CYS A 28 -0.57 8.23 6.58
C CYS A 28 -0.02 9.64 6.35
N LEU A 29 -0.82 10.69 6.56
CA LEU A 29 -0.36 12.07 6.45
C LEU A 29 0.77 12.38 7.43
N ILE A 30 0.63 11.96 8.70
CA ILE A 30 1.68 12.12 9.72
C ILE A 30 2.93 11.33 9.33
N ALA A 31 2.77 10.12 8.79
CA ALA A 31 3.87 9.29 8.31
C ALA A 31 4.66 10.03 7.23
N PHE A 32 4.00 10.47 6.16
CA PHE A 32 4.68 11.17 5.06
C PHE A 32 5.23 12.55 5.43
N ALA A 33 4.66 13.22 6.44
CA ALA A 33 5.22 14.46 6.99
C ALA A 33 6.45 14.23 7.90
N SER A 34 6.67 13.00 8.36
CA SER A 34 7.78 12.68 9.26
C SER A 34 9.12 12.69 8.54
N LYS A 35 10.05 13.54 8.99
CA LYS A 35 11.41 13.63 8.43
C LYS A 35 12.34 12.48 8.84
N GLN A 36 12.00 11.74 9.89
CA GLN A 36 12.80 10.63 10.41
C GLN A 36 12.25 9.30 9.92
N ASP A 37 13.08 8.49 9.26
CA ASP A 37 12.70 7.20 8.69
C ASP A 37 12.08 6.23 9.70
N GLN A 38 12.59 6.23 10.94
CA GLN A 38 12.05 5.36 11.99
C GLN A 38 10.63 5.77 12.39
N ARG A 39 10.35 7.08 12.51
CA ARG A 39 9.01 7.59 12.82
C ARG A 39 8.06 7.36 11.67
N LEU A 40 8.49 7.63 10.44
CA LEU A 40 7.76 7.32 9.21
C LEU A 40 7.29 5.85 9.22
N MET A 41 8.19 4.91 9.50
CA MET A 41 7.86 3.49 9.49
C MET A 41 6.84 3.11 10.58
N VAL A 42 7.00 3.62 11.81
CA VAL A 42 6.06 3.34 12.91
C VAL A 42 4.66 3.82 12.56
N TRP A 43 4.53 5.05 12.03
CA TRP A 43 3.23 5.59 11.64
C TRP A 43 2.61 4.85 10.47
N LEU A 44 3.41 4.43 9.49
CA LEU A 44 2.93 3.66 8.33
C LEU A 44 2.44 2.27 8.76
N LEU A 45 3.13 1.61 9.68
CA LEU A 45 2.70 0.33 10.24
C LEU A 45 1.37 0.49 11.00
N ALA A 46 1.26 1.53 11.84
CA ALA A 46 0.02 1.85 12.54
C ALA A 46 -1.15 2.12 11.57
N ALA A 47 -0.90 2.86 10.48
CA ALA A 47 -1.90 3.10 9.44
C ALA A 47 -2.36 1.80 8.77
N ASN A 48 -1.44 0.87 8.47
CA ASN A 48 -1.80 -0.43 7.89
C ASN A 48 -2.60 -1.31 8.85
N VAL A 49 -2.36 -1.24 10.16
CA VAL A 49 -3.22 -1.90 11.15
C VAL A 49 -4.64 -1.32 11.11
N ALA A 50 -4.77 0.01 11.03
CA ALA A 50 -6.07 0.65 10.86
C ALA A 50 -6.74 0.26 9.52
N PHE A 51 -5.98 0.11 8.43
CA PHE A 51 -6.51 -0.41 7.15
C PHE A 51 -6.99 -1.85 7.26
N ALA A 52 -6.28 -2.73 7.95
CA ALA A 52 -6.76 -4.09 8.17
C ALA A 52 -8.08 -4.10 8.97
N LEU A 53 -8.18 -3.24 9.99
CA LEU A 53 -9.38 -3.11 10.82
C LEU A 53 -10.57 -2.55 10.03
N GLN A 54 -10.40 -1.48 9.25
CA GLN A 54 -11.51 -0.94 8.44
C GLN A 54 -12.00 -1.96 7.41
N PHE A 55 -11.11 -2.73 6.77
CA PHE A 55 -11.54 -3.80 5.87
C PHE A 55 -12.38 -4.88 6.58
N ALA A 56 -12.00 -5.26 7.80
CA ALA A 56 -12.80 -6.18 8.60
C ALA A 56 -14.18 -5.58 8.97
N LEU A 57 -14.25 -4.28 9.28
CA LEU A 57 -15.51 -3.58 9.56
C LEU A 57 -16.44 -3.54 8.35
N PHE A 58 -15.88 -3.34 7.14
CA PHE A 58 -16.60 -3.46 5.87
C PHE A 58 -16.86 -4.92 5.44
N GLN A 59 -16.55 -5.90 6.28
CA GLN A 59 -16.70 -7.34 5.99
C GLN A 59 -15.91 -7.83 4.77
N SER A 60 -14.88 -7.09 4.36
CA SER A 60 -13.92 -7.51 3.33
C SER A 60 -12.75 -8.25 3.98
N TRP A 61 -12.97 -9.53 4.27
CA TRP A 61 -12.01 -10.35 5.01
C TRP A 61 -10.73 -10.60 4.21
N THR A 62 -10.83 -10.76 2.89
CA THR A 62 -9.65 -10.91 2.01
C THR A 62 -8.76 -9.70 2.05
N ALA A 63 -9.30 -8.49 1.84
CA ALA A 63 -8.50 -7.27 1.91
C ALA A 63 -7.88 -7.10 3.30
N SER A 64 -8.61 -7.45 4.38
CA SER A 64 -8.10 -7.39 5.75
C SER A 64 -6.88 -8.29 5.97
N VAL A 65 -6.99 -9.58 5.62
CA VAL A 65 -5.89 -10.55 5.78
C VAL A 65 -4.69 -10.19 4.91
N LEU A 66 -4.93 -9.82 3.65
CA LEU A 66 -3.85 -9.38 2.75
C LEU A 66 -3.16 -8.11 3.25
N THR A 67 -3.88 -7.20 3.90
CA THR A 67 -3.28 -6.01 4.54
C THR A 67 -2.36 -6.40 5.71
N LEU A 68 -2.73 -7.41 6.51
CA LEU A 68 -1.83 -7.93 7.55
C LEU A 68 -0.57 -8.56 6.96
N ILE A 69 -0.69 -9.27 5.83
CA ILE A 69 0.47 -9.80 5.10
C ILE A 69 1.34 -8.67 4.54
N VAL A 70 0.74 -7.56 4.09
CA VAL A 70 1.46 -6.34 3.68
C VAL A 70 2.32 -5.79 4.82
N ILE A 71 1.81 -5.75 6.05
CA ILE A 71 2.57 -5.32 7.23
C ILE A 71 3.83 -6.18 7.41
N LEU A 72 3.66 -7.50 7.40
CA LEU A 72 4.78 -8.45 7.50
C LEU A 72 5.78 -8.25 6.36
N ARG A 73 5.29 -8.12 5.13
CA ARG A 73 6.10 -7.86 3.93
C ARG A 73 6.93 -6.60 4.08
N ILE A 74 6.36 -5.49 4.53
CA ILE A 74 7.07 -4.21 4.67
C ILE A 74 8.28 -4.37 5.61
N ILE A 75 8.10 -5.08 6.72
CA ILE A 75 9.16 -5.35 7.70
C ILE A 75 10.23 -6.25 7.09
N LEU A 76 9.83 -7.38 6.49
CA LEU A 76 10.77 -8.37 5.96
C LEU A 76 11.52 -7.86 4.73
N ALA A 77 10.85 -7.20 3.80
CA ALA A 77 11.48 -6.65 2.59
C ALA A 77 12.48 -5.55 2.94
N ARG A 78 12.24 -4.77 4.00
CA ARG A 78 13.20 -3.76 4.47
C ARG A 78 14.43 -4.40 5.12
N ARG A 79 14.25 -5.48 5.87
CA ARG A 79 15.34 -6.15 6.60
C ARG A 79 16.16 -7.11 5.73
N TYR A 80 15.53 -7.75 4.75
CA TYR A 80 16.13 -8.78 3.90
C TYR A 80 15.81 -8.55 2.42
N PRO A 81 16.19 -7.39 1.85
CA PRO A 81 15.81 -7.08 0.49
C PRO A 81 16.59 -7.99 -0.50
N GLY A 82 15.91 -8.50 -1.53
CA GLY A 82 16.48 -9.47 -2.48
C GLY A 82 16.42 -10.93 -2.03
N ASN A 83 15.90 -11.24 -0.84
CA ASN A 83 15.75 -12.62 -0.38
C ASN A 83 14.58 -13.32 -1.10
N LEU A 84 14.90 -14.16 -2.09
CA LEU A 84 13.91 -14.86 -2.93
C LEU A 84 13.09 -15.90 -2.17
N TRP A 85 13.65 -16.50 -1.11
CA TRP A 85 12.90 -17.42 -0.25
C TRP A 85 11.76 -16.68 0.47
N LEU A 86 12.08 -15.54 1.11
CA LEU A 86 11.07 -14.72 1.79
C LEU A 86 10.05 -14.14 0.81
N LEU A 87 10.46 -13.77 -0.40
CA LEU A 87 9.54 -13.41 -1.47
C LEU A 87 8.55 -14.55 -1.74
N GLY A 88 9.04 -15.78 -1.95
CA GLY A 88 8.20 -16.95 -2.20
C GLY A 88 7.22 -17.23 -1.07
N VAL A 89 7.69 -17.15 0.18
CA VAL A 89 6.85 -17.29 1.38
C VAL A 89 5.75 -16.22 1.42
N ILE A 90 6.06 -14.95 1.19
CA ILE A 90 5.05 -13.88 1.21
C ILE A 90 4.07 -14.04 0.06
N LEU A 91 4.50 -14.43 -1.15
CA LEU A 91 3.58 -14.71 -2.25
C LEU A 91 2.66 -15.88 -1.92
N ALA A 92 3.20 -16.97 -1.36
CA ALA A 92 2.40 -18.10 -0.92
C ALA A 92 1.39 -17.70 0.17
N LEU A 93 1.77 -16.85 1.12
CA LEU A 93 0.86 -16.31 2.13
C LEU A 93 -0.23 -15.45 1.51
N ASN A 94 0.07 -14.60 0.51
CA ASN A 94 -0.96 -13.84 -0.20
C ASN A 94 -1.95 -14.77 -0.89
N MET A 95 -1.47 -15.80 -1.60
CA MET A 95 -2.33 -16.76 -2.29
C MET A 95 -3.17 -17.58 -1.31
N ALA A 96 -2.57 -18.09 -0.23
CA ALA A 96 -3.27 -18.87 0.79
C ALA A 96 -4.28 -18.01 1.56
N GLY A 97 -3.91 -16.78 1.93
CA GLY A 97 -4.79 -15.82 2.58
C GLY A 97 -6.01 -15.54 1.71
N ALA A 98 -5.79 -15.15 0.45
CA ALA A 98 -6.87 -14.91 -0.50
C ALA A 98 -7.72 -16.16 -0.75
N TRP A 99 -7.11 -17.34 -0.87
CA TRP A 99 -7.84 -18.60 -1.07
C TRP A 99 -8.80 -18.92 0.08
N VAL A 100 -8.35 -18.74 1.33
CA VAL A 100 -9.14 -19.06 2.52
C VAL A 100 -10.27 -18.05 2.74
N THR A 101 -10.04 -16.78 2.41
CA THR A 101 -11.01 -15.71 2.71
C THR A 101 -11.79 -15.23 1.49
N TRP A 102 -11.62 -15.84 0.32
CA TRP A 102 -12.18 -15.36 -0.95
C TRP A 102 -13.70 -15.17 -0.85
N GLN A 103 -14.17 -13.94 -1.11
CA GLN A 103 -15.59 -13.60 -1.06
C GLN A 103 -16.12 -13.27 -2.45
N SER A 104 -15.35 -12.55 -3.27
CA SER A 104 -15.85 -12.08 -4.57
C SER A 104 -14.72 -11.75 -5.56
N TRP A 105 -15.08 -11.50 -6.82
CA TRP A 105 -14.12 -11.08 -7.84
C TRP A 105 -13.39 -9.78 -7.50
N HIS A 106 -13.96 -8.92 -6.64
CA HIS A 106 -13.32 -7.68 -6.18
C HIS A 106 -12.01 -7.95 -5.40
N ASP A 107 -11.91 -9.11 -4.76
CA ASP A 107 -10.73 -9.51 -3.98
C ASP A 107 -9.48 -9.71 -4.85
N LEU A 108 -9.67 -9.89 -6.15
CA LEU A 108 -8.58 -9.94 -7.13
C LEU A 108 -7.72 -8.68 -7.07
N PHE A 109 -8.32 -7.49 -6.88
CA PHE A 109 -7.56 -6.25 -6.81
C PHE A 109 -6.66 -6.19 -5.58
N ALA A 110 -7.15 -6.64 -4.41
CA ALA A 110 -6.34 -6.73 -3.20
C ALA A 110 -5.19 -7.73 -3.36
N LEU A 111 -5.45 -8.88 -3.99
CA LEU A 111 -4.44 -9.90 -4.26
C LEU A 111 -3.36 -9.41 -5.24
N LEU A 112 -3.77 -8.75 -6.32
CA LEU A 112 -2.86 -8.13 -7.28
C LEU A 112 -2.00 -7.06 -6.61
N ALA A 113 -2.59 -6.22 -5.75
CA ALA A 113 -1.86 -5.21 -5.01
C ALA A 113 -0.80 -5.81 -4.06
N GLY A 114 -1.17 -6.86 -3.32
CA GLY A 114 -0.27 -7.62 -2.47
C GLY A 114 0.90 -8.23 -3.27
N THR A 115 0.60 -8.83 -4.41
CA THR A 115 1.56 -9.48 -5.31
C THR A 115 2.52 -8.48 -5.94
N LEU A 116 2.01 -7.42 -6.56
CA LEU A 116 2.80 -6.37 -7.19
C LEU A 116 3.71 -5.68 -6.18
N GLY A 117 3.21 -5.37 -4.98
CA GLY A 117 4.04 -4.78 -3.94
C GLY A 117 5.13 -5.73 -3.43
N THR A 118 4.86 -7.04 -3.38
CA THR A 118 5.87 -8.05 -2.99
C THR A 118 6.97 -8.16 -4.02
N LEU A 119 6.62 -8.33 -5.29
CA LEU A 119 7.59 -8.37 -6.39
C LEU A 119 8.39 -7.06 -6.46
N GLY A 120 7.72 -5.91 -6.38
CA GLY A 120 8.36 -4.61 -6.43
C GLY A 120 9.38 -4.38 -5.31
N MET A 121 9.03 -4.70 -4.05
CA MET A 121 9.92 -4.46 -2.91
C MET A 121 11.10 -5.44 -2.82
N PHE A 122 10.92 -6.70 -3.22
CA PHE A 122 11.97 -7.71 -3.12
C PHE A 122 12.88 -7.77 -4.36
N LEU A 123 12.35 -7.58 -5.57
CA LEU A 123 13.11 -7.78 -6.82
C LEU A 123 13.67 -6.49 -7.41
N LEU A 124 13.02 -5.35 -7.19
CA LEU A 124 13.35 -4.11 -7.89
C LEU A 124 13.95 -3.06 -6.94
N ARG A 125 14.65 -2.09 -7.53
CA ARG A 125 15.23 -0.93 -6.83
C ARG A 125 14.96 0.35 -7.61
N GLY A 126 14.98 1.49 -6.92
CA GLY A 126 14.87 2.80 -7.56
C GLY A 126 13.53 3.02 -8.28
N ILE A 127 13.58 3.45 -9.54
CA ILE A 127 12.39 3.83 -10.32
C ILE A 127 11.49 2.62 -10.63
N PRO A 128 11.99 1.47 -11.12
CA PRO A 128 11.14 0.29 -11.39
C PRO A 128 10.35 -0.19 -10.16
N MET A 129 10.98 -0.21 -8.98
CA MET A 129 10.31 -0.53 -7.70
C MET A 129 9.13 0.41 -7.46
N ARG A 130 9.36 1.71 -7.65
CA ARG A 130 8.33 2.73 -7.46
C ARG A 130 7.19 2.57 -8.46
N LEU A 131 7.46 2.26 -9.72
CA LEU A 131 6.40 2.00 -10.71
C LEU A 131 5.52 0.82 -10.30
N MET A 132 6.11 -0.29 -9.84
CA MET A 132 5.33 -1.43 -9.33
C MET A 132 4.52 -1.08 -8.07
N LEU A 133 5.09 -0.30 -7.15
CA LEU A 133 4.35 0.18 -5.97
C LEU A 133 3.22 1.14 -6.35
N GLY A 134 3.39 1.94 -7.40
CA GLY A 134 2.32 2.77 -7.95
C GLY A 134 1.20 1.92 -8.54
N ALA A 135 1.53 0.89 -9.31
CA ALA A 135 0.52 -0.06 -9.81
C ALA A 135 -0.20 -0.80 -8.68
N ALA A 136 0.53 -1.21 -7.63
CA ALA A 136 -0.06 -1.82 -6.44
C ALA A 136 -1.02 -0.85 -5.72
N ALA A 137 -0.63 0.42 -5.57
CA ALA A 137 -1.48 1.44 -4.96
C ALA A 137 -2.75 1.71 -5.79
N LEU A 138 -2.68 1.67 -7.12
CA LEU A 138 -3.88 1.73 -7.97
C LEU A 138 -4.82 0.53 -7.72
N CYS A 139 -4.27 -0.68 -7.61
CA CYS A 139 -5.06 -1.86 -7.28
C CYS A 139 -5.72 -1.75 -5.89
N TRP A 140 -4.99 -1.29 -4.87
CA TRP A 140 -5.56 -1.01 -3.55
C TRP A 140 -6.63 0.08 -3.59
N MET A 141 -6.39 1.16 -4.33
CA MET A 141 -7.35 2.24 -4.52
C MET A 141 -8.66 1.72 -5.13
N THR A 142 -8.58 0.89 -6.17
CA THR A 142 -9.77 0.25 -6.77
C THR A 142 -10.49 -0.63 -5.76
N SER A 143 -9.77 -1.43 -4.97
CA SER A 143 -10.36 -2.25 -3.90
C SER A 143 -11.10 -1.38 -2.87
N ASN A 144 -10.49 -0.26 -2.45
CA ASN A 144 -11.09 0.68 -1.51
C ASN A 144 -12.34 1.38 -2.06
N ILE A 145 -12.34 1.73 -3.36
CA ILE A 145 -13.50 2.33 -4.03
C ILE A 145 -14.67 1.33 -4.08
N LEU A 146 -14.39 0.07 -4.44
CA LEU A 146 -15.42 -0.98 -4.51
C LEU A 146 -16.04 -1.28 -3.15
N ILE A 147 -15.25 -1.17 -2.07
CA ILE A 147 -15.70 -1.32 -0.69
C ILE A 147 -16.42 -0.04 -0.19
N GLY A 148 -16.25 1.09 -0.90
CA GLY A 148 -16.85 2.38 -0.55
C GLY A 148 -16.07 3.16 0.52
N SER A 149 -14.82 2.79 0.83
CA SER A 149 -14.02 3.46 1.87
C SER A 149 -13.39 4.76 1.35
N VAL A 150 -13.87 5.91 1.84
CA VAL A 150 -13.41 7.23 1.39
C VAL A 150 -12.00 7.52 1.92
N GLY A 151 -11.77 7.30 3.22
CA GLY A 151 -10.48 7.57 3.85
C GLY A 151 -9.33 6.74 3.25
N ALA A 152 -9.57 5.45 3.01
CA ALA A 152 -8.57 4.57 2.40
C ALA A 152 -8.31 4.90 0.93
N THR A 153 -9.34 5.27 0.16
CA THR A 153 -9.18 5.73 -1.23
C THR A 153 -8.30 6.98 -1.32
N LEU A 154 -8.55 7.97 -0.45
CA LEU A 154 -7.73 9.18 -0.39
C LEU A 154 -6.28 8.89 0.04
N ALA A 155 -6.08 7.95 0.95
CA ALA A 155 -4.75 7.56 1.41
C ALA A 155 -3.94 6.90 0.28
N GLU A 156 -4.54 6.03 -0.52
CA GLU A 156 -3.86 5.47 -1.71
C GLU A 156 -3.59 6.55 -2.76
N GLY A 157 -4.50 7.52 -2.94
CA GLY A 157 -4.24 8.71 -3.75
C GLY A 157 -3.00 9.49 -3.29
N LEU A 158 -2.84 9.68 -1.98
CA LEU A 158 -1.66 10.32 -1.39
C LEU A 158 -0.38 9.50 -1.66
N VAL A 159 -0.45 8.18 -1.52
CA VAL A 159 0.67 7.26 -1.82
C VAL A 159 1.09 7.40 -3.29
N LEU A 160 0.13 7.41 -4.21
CA LEU A 160 0.37 7.58 -5.65
C LEU A 160 1.05 8.90 -5.96
N VAL A 161 0.53 10.01 -5.42
CA VAL A 161 1.12 11.34 -5.62
C VAL A 161 2.54 11.40 -5.07
N THR A 162 2.76 10.94 -3.84
CA THR A 162 4.08 10.92 -3.19
C THR A 162 5.09 10.10 -4.00
N ASN A 163 4.63 8.96 -4.51
CA ASN A 163 5.45 8.07 -5.31
C ASN A 163 5.79 8.68 -6.67
N ALA A 164 4.83 9.33 -7.34
CA ALA A 164 5.03 10.04 -8.60
C ALA A 164 6.03 11.21 -8.46
N ILE A 165 5.89 12.03 -7.42
CA ILE A 165 6.83 13.11 -7.10
C ILE A 165 8.25 12.55 -6.92
N THR A 166 8.38 11.40 -6.23
CA THR A 166 9.69 10.80 -6.00
C THR A 166 10.31 10.24 -7.28
N ILE A 167 9.50 9.61 -8.15
CA ILE A 167 9.96 9.17 -9.47
C ILE A 167 10.45 10.36 -10.28
N TRP A 168 9.67 11.44 -10.35
CA TRP A 168 10.05 12.66 -11.07
C TRP A 168 11.37 13.26 -10.56
N ARG A 169 11.53 13.34 -9.23
CA ARG A 169 12.77 13.82 -8.60
C ARG A 169 13.98 12.94 -8.95
N LEU A 170 13.83 11.62 -8.89
CA LEU A 170 14.91 10.67 -9.23
C LEU A 170 15.26 10.73 -10.72
N HIS A 171 14.26 10.86 -11.59
CA HIS A 171 14.46 11.01 -13.02
C HIS A 171 15.24 12.28 -13.36
N ARG A 172 14.85 13.42 -12.76
CA ARG A 172 15.57 14.69 -12.92
C ARG A 172 17.01 14.60 -12.43
N LEU A 173 17.26 13.94 -11.29
CA LEU A 173 18.60 13.76 -10.75
C LEU A 173 19.49 12.91 -11.68
N LYS A 174 18.93 11.85 -12.27
CA LYS A 174 19.62 11.00 -13.25
C LYS A 174 19.98 11.79 -14.52
N GLN A 175 19.10 12.69 -14.97
CA GLN A 175 19.37 13.57 -16.11
C GLN A 175 20.44 14.63 -15.79
N GLN A 176 20.49 15.10 -14.54
CA GLN A 176 21.42 16.16 -14.12
C GLN A 176 22.85 15.64 -13.86
N TYR A 177 23.02 14.35 -13.56
CA TYR A 177 24.34 13.72 -13.33
C TYR A 177 24.50 12.40 -14.12
N PRO A 178 24.64 12.44 -15.45
CA PRO A 178 24.86 11.24 -16.27
C PRO A 178 26.19 10.54 -15.98
N ASP A 179 27.22 11.28 -15.56
CA ASP A 179 28.64 10.86 -15.62
C ASP A 179 29.15 10.07 -14.40
N LEU A 180 28.34 9.88 -13.35
CA LEU A 180 28.72 9.03 -12.19
C LEU A 180 28.48 7.52 -12.42
N GLY A 181 28.00 7.14 -13.61
CA GLY A 181 27.68 5.75 -13.99
C GLY A 181 28.76 5.02 -14.80
N HIS A 182 29.88 5.67 -15.11
CA HIS A 182 31.02 5.04 -15.76
C HIS A 182 32.18 4.93 -14.76
N PRO A 183 32.67 3.72 -14.44
CA PRO A 183 33.97 3.61 -13.79
C PRO A 183 35.00 4.36 -14.67
N PRO A 184 35.97 5.07 -14.07
CA PRO A 184 36.99 5.76 -14.86
C PRO A 184 37.59 4.78 -15.85
N ALA A 185 37.55 5.15 -17.13
CA ALA A 185 38.17 4.37 -18.18
C ALA A 185 39.69 4.41 -17.97
N GLY A 186 40.22 3.34 -17.38
CA GLY A 186 41.64 3.02 -17.36
C GLY A 186 42.46 3.65 -16.23
N SER A 187 43.13 2.76 -15.49
CA SER A 187 44.56 2.85 -15.18
C SER A 187 45.14 1.46 -15.27
#